data_AF-A0AAJ1Q5F3-F1
#
_entry.id   AF-A0AAJ1Q5F3-F1
#
_cell.length_a   1.000
_cell.length_b   1.000
_cell.length_c   1.000
_cell.angle_alpha   90.00
_cell.angle_beta   90.00
_cell.angle_gamma   90.00
#
_symmetry.space_group_name_H-M   'P 1'
#
loop_
_entity.id
_entity.type
_entity.pdbx_description
1 polymer ?
#
loop_
_entity_poly.entity_id
_entity_poly.type
_entity_poly.pdbx_seq_one_letter_code
_entity_poly.pdbx_strand_id
1 'polypeptide(L)'
;MIKILKQTTEYYCSTEQEADNMSQKRVKEAYGDIIKRQIDVKDNYTKLTITEEYNVALDLSKDDPRDPNEYYDLFDENGKMIEHKEESHE
;
A
#
# COMPACT_ATOMS: atom_id res chain seq x y z
N MET A 1 -15.09 -11.40 3.59
CA MET A 1 -15.43 -9.98 3.85
C MET A 1 -14.12 -9.24 4.01
N ILE A 2 -13.76 -8.40 3.04
CA ILE A 2 -12.53 -7.62 3.08
C ILE A 2 -12.72 -6.49 4.10
N LYS A 3 -11.85 -6.41 5.12
CA LYS A 3 -11.82 -5.28 6.05
C LYS A 3 -10.91 -4.21 5.46
N ILE A 4 -11.50 -3.10 5.04
CA ILE A 4 -10.77 -1.89 4.64
C ILE A 4 -10.61 -1.03 5.90
N LEU A 5 -9.38 -0.75 6.29
CA LEU A 5 -9.07 0.21 7.33
C LEU A 5 -8.65 1.53 6.69
N LYS A 6 -9.04 2.63 7.34
CA LYS A 6 -8.76 4.00 6.89
C LYS A 6 -7.98 4.71 7.98
N GLN A 7 -6.78 5.19 7.67
CA GLN A 7 -5.97 6.03 8.55
C GLN A 7 -5.90 7.42 7.99
N THR A 8 -6.01 8.41 8.87
CA THR A 8 -5.64 9.79 8.55
C THR A 8 -4.45 10.16 9.40
N THR A 9 -3.36 10.56 8.75
CA THR A 9 -2.14 11.03 9.39
C THR A 9 -1.96 12.51 9.10
N GLU A 10 -1.67 13.28 10.14
CA GLU A 10 -1.45 14.73 10.06
C GLU A 10 0.01 15.05 10.37
N TYR A 11 0.64 15.84 9.52
CA TYR A 11 2.00 16.34 9.68
C TYR A 11 1.97 17.85 9.79
N TYR A 12 2.79 18.37 10.71
CA TYR A 12 2.95 19.79 10.93
C TYR A 12 4.38 20.17 10.53
N CYS A 13 4.48 20.91 9.44
CA CYS A 13 5.73 21.31 8.79
C CYS A 13 5.96 22.81 8.96
N SER A 14 7.21 23.25 8.84
CA SER A 14 7.57 24.67 8.96
C SER A 14 7.38 25.42 7.65
N THR A 15 7.45 24.71 6.52
CA THR A 15 7.30 25.26 5.16
C THR A 15 6.44 24.37 4.26
N GLU A 16 5.93 24.93 3.17
CA GLU A 16 5.24 24.18 2.12
C GLU A 16 6.16 23.15 1.45
N GLN A 17 7.42 23.52 1.19
CA GLN A 17 8.40 22.61 0.61
C GLN A 17 8.66 21.36 1.49
N GLU A 18 8.68 21.53 2.82
CA GLU A 18 8.79 20.40 3.75
C GLU A 18 7.56 19.49 3.69
N ALA A 19 6.36 20.07 3.59
CA ALA A 19 5.13 19.30 3.44
C ALA A 19 5.11 18.50 2.13
N ASP A 20 5.56 19.08 1.02
CA ASP A 20 5.69 18.37 -0.26
C ASP A 20 6.71 17.23 -0.19
N ASN A 21 7.88 17.48 0.40
CA ASN A 21 8.90 16.45 0.58
C ASN A 21 8.39 15.30 1.45
N MET A 22 7.68 15.62 2.55
CA MET A 22 7.07 14.63 3.43
C MET A 22 5.99 13.83 2.69
N SER A 23 5.22 14.49 1.84
CA SER A 23 4.19 13.85 1.04
C SER A 23 4.78 12.87 0.03
N GLN A 24 5.83 13.26 -0.70
CA GLN A 24 6.53 12.38 -1.63
C GLN A 24 7.19 11.19 -0.93
N LYS A 25 7.76 11.42 0.26
CA LYS A 25 8.29 10.34 1.09
C LYS A 25 7.19 9.36 1.47
N ARG A 26 6.03 9.86 1.93
CA ARG A 26 4.92 9.01 2.35
C ARG A 26 4.35 8.18 1.21
N VAL A 27 4.31 8.69 -0.03
CA VAL A 27 3.91 7.90 -1.22
C VAL A 27 4.78 6.66 -1.40
N LYS A 28 6.09 6.77 -1.14
CA LYS A 28 7.03 5.66 -1.30
C LYS A 28 6.95 4.65 -0.15
N GLU A 29 6.51 5.10 1.03
CA GLU A 29 6.45 4.33 2.27
C GLU A 29 5.00 3.93 2.64
N ALA A 30 4.03 4.23 1.79
CA ALA A 30 2.62 3.96 2.08
C ALA A 30 2.38 2.45 1.99
N TYR A 31 1.84 1.88 3.07
CA TYR A 31 1.41 0.48 3.11
C TYR A 31 0.06 0.27 2.40
N GLY A 32 -0.73 1.34 2.26
CA GLY A 32 -2.02 1.33 1.58
C GLY A 32 -2.12 2.42 0.52
N ASP A 33 -3.31 2.51 -0.10
CA ASP A 33 -3.57 3.50 -1.14
C ASP A 33 -3.84 4.87 -0.52
N ILE A 34 -3.12 5.89 -0.97
CA ILE A 34 -3.39 7.28 -0.57
C ILE A 34 -4.62 7.77 -1.33
N ILE A 35 -5.74 7.87 -0.63
CA ILE A 35 -7.03 8.31 -1.20
C ILE A 35 -7.25 9.82 -1.09
N LYS A 36 -6.57 10.48 -0.15
CA LYS A 36 -6.66 11.94 0.02
C LYS A 36 -5.33 12.50 0.47
N ARG A 37 -4.97 13.64 -0.13
CA ARG A 37 -3.84 14.48 0.25
C ARG A 37 -4.29 15.92 0.27
N GLN A 38 -3.95 16.64 1.34
CA GLN A 38 -4.29 18.05 1.49
C GLN A 38 -3.14 18.77 2.19
N ILE A 39 -2.73 19.91 1.65
CA ILE A 39 -1.76 20.81 2.25
C ILE A 39 -2.49 22.11 2.57
N ASP A 40 -2.50 22.49 3.85
CA ASP A 40 -3.07 23.75 4.33
C ASP A 40 -1.94 24.61 4.90
N VAL A 41 -1.62 25.73 4.24
CA VAL A 41 -0.67 26.71 4.75
C VAL A 41 -1.38 27.60 5.77
N LYS A 42 -0.84 27.68 6.99
CA LYS A 42 -1.29 28.57 8.07
C LYS A 42 -0.21 29.61 8.34
N ASP A 43 -0.60 30.68 9.05
CA ASP A 43 0.30 31.81 9.34
C ASP A 43 1.61 31.41 10.05
N ASN A 44 1.59 30.30 10.80
CA ASN A 44 2.72 29.85 11.62
C ASN A 44 3.26 28.45 11.26
N TYR A 45 2.59 27.69 10.39
CA TYR A 45 2.98 26.33 10.02
C TYR A 45 2.23 25.87 8.78
N THR A 46 2.73 24.83 8.12
CA THR A 46 2.03 24.12 7.05
C THR A 46 1.52 22.79 7.55
N LYS A 47 0.22 22.53 7.42
CA LYS A 47 -0.39 21.23 7.75
C LYS A 47 -0.47 20.37 6.51
N LEU A 48 0.06 19.16 6.57
CA LEU A 48 -0.15 18.12 5.57
C LEU A 48 -1.07 17.05 6.17
N THR A 49 -2.19 16.77 5.52
CA THR A 49 -3.12 15.70 5.88
C THR A 49 -3.10 14.64 4.80
N ILE A 50 -2.78 13.40 5.17
CA ILE A 50 -2.77 12.25 4.28
C ILE A 50 -3.76 11.22 4.82
N THR A 51 -4.67 10.76 3.97
CA THR A 51 -5.59 9.67 4.28
C THR A 51 -5.23 8.47 3.41
N GLU A 52 -4.98 7.34 4.08
CA GLU A 52 -4.58 6.06 3.50
C GLU A 52 -5.68 5.03 3.75
N GLU A 53 -5.99 4.22 2.76
CA GLU A 53 -6.84 3.04 2.89
C GLU A 53 -6.01 1.77 2.68
N TYR A 54 -6.07 0.85 3.65
CA TYR A 54 -5.32 -0.39 3.61
C TYR A 54 -6.26 -1.58 3.71
N ASN A 55 -6.04 -2.52 2.81
CA ASN A 55 -6.76 -3.78 2.76
C ASN A 55 -6.06 -4.79 3.67
N VAL A 56 -6.60 -4.99 4.86
CA VAL A 56 -6.00 -5.82 5.91
C VAL A 56 -5.82 -7.28 5.47
N ALA A 57 -6.66 -7.75 4.54
CA ALA A 57 -6.57 -9.13 4.05
C ALA A 57 -5.41 -9.34 3.07
N LEU A 58 -5.06 -8.33 2.26
CA LEU A 58 -3.93 -8.38 1.32
C LEU A 58 -2.57 -8.20 2.01
N ASP A 59 -2.54 -7.56 3.17
CA ASP A 59 -1.30 -7.34 3.92
C ASP A 59 -0.92 -8.57 4.75
N LEU A 60 -1.91 -9.26 5.34
CA LEU A 60 -1.68 -10.51 6.07
C LEU A 60 -1.14 -11.64 5.17
N SER A 61 -1.48 -11.66 3.89
CA SER A 61 -0.96 -12.66 2.93
C SER A 61 0.50 -12.41 2.52
N LYS A 62 1.04 -11.19 2.73
CA LYS A 62 2.45 -10.91 2.40
C LYS A 62 3.41 -11.38 3.50
N ASP A 63 2.92 -11.47 4.73
CA ASP A 63 3.69 -11.84 5.92
C ASP A 63 3.36 -13.27 6.43
N ASP A 64 2.64 -14.09 5.67
CA ASP A 64 2.41 -15.49 6.05
C ASP A 64 3.62 -16.36 5.64
N PRO A 65 4.44 -16.85 6.59
CA PRO A 65 5.58 -17.72 6.29
C PRO A 65 5.17 -19.12 5.81
N ARG A 66 3.86 -19.45 5.80
CA ARG A 66 3.30 -20.68 5.22
C ARG A 66 2.77 -20.48 3.81
N ASP A 67 2.74 -19.24 3.32
CA ASP A 67 2.39 -18.90 1.96
C ASP A 67 3.72 -18.57 1.23
N PRO A 68 4.45 -19.57 0.71
CA PRO A 68 5.50 -19.25 -0.25
C PRO A 68 4.78 -18.47 -1.34
N ASN A 69 5.18 -17.21 -1.54
CA ASN A 69 4.62 -16.27 -2.50
C ASN A 69 4.85 -16.75 -3.95
N GLU A 70 4.34 -17.93 -4.27
CA GLU A 70 4.16 -18.46 -5.61
C GLU A 70 2.71 -18.18 -5.95
N TYR A 71 2.43 -16.92 -6.29
CA TYR A 71 1.44 -16.69 -7.33
C TYR A 71 1.98 -17.40 -8.57
N TYR A 72 1.71 -18.70 -8.67
CA TYR A 72 1.82 -19.42 -9.92
C TYR A 72 0.97 -18.62 -10.91
N ASP A 73 1.58 -18.14 -11.98
CA ASP A 73 0.85 -17.57 -13.11
C ASP A 73 -0.08 -18.68 -13.62
N LEU A 74 -1.28 -18.75 -13.05
CA LEU A 74 -2.26 -19.78 -13.37
C LEU A 74 -2.69 -19.64 -14.83
N PHE A 75 -2.37 -18.52 -15.49
CA PHE A 75 -2.73 -18.22 -16.85
C PHE A 75 -1.53 -17.71 -17.64
N ASP A 76 -1.34 -18.24 -18.84
CA ASP A 76 -0.38 -17.68 -19.80
C ASP A 76 -0.84 -16.29 -20.30
N GLU A 77 0.02 -15.60 -21.05
CA GLU A 77 -0.29 -14.27 -21.64
C GLU A 77 -1.52 -14.28 -22.57
N ASN A 78 -2.06 -15.45 -22.91
CA ASN A 78 -3.26 -15.64 -23.72
C ASN A 78 -4.49 -16.04 -22.88
N GLY A 79 -4.38 -16.03 -21.54
CA GLY A 79 -5.47 -16.36 -20.62
C GLY A 79 -5.78 -17.85 -20.51
N LYS A 80 -4.87 -18.75 -20.91
CA LYS A 80 -5.05 -20.20 -20.77
C LYS A 80 -4.40 -20.73 -19.51
N MET A 81 -5.11 -21.65 -18.84
CA MET A 81 -4.64 -22.24 -17.59
C MET A 81 -3.37 -23.05 -17.80
N ILE A 82 -2.31 -22.77 -17.03
CA ILE A 82 -1.05 -23.51 -17.09
C ILE A 82 -1.18 -24.75 -16.19
N GLU A 83 -1.22 -25.95 -16.77
CA GLU A 83 -1.24 -27.21 -16.01
C GLU A 83 0.18 -27.54 -15.50
N HIS A 84 0.41 -27.39 -14.20
CA HIS A 84 1.60 -27.93 -13.54
C HIS A 84 1.32 -29.35 -13.06
N LYS A 85 2.10 -30.32 -13.57
CA LYS A 85 2.12 -31.69 -13.03
C LYS A 85 2.95 -31.68 -11.76
N GLU A 86 2.33 -32.02 -10.63
CA GLU A 86 3.04 -32.27 -9.37
C GLU A 86 3.97 -33.47 -9.54
N GLU A 87 5.29 -33.25 -9.52
CA GLU A 87 6.24 -34.34 -9.23
C GLU A 87 6.25 -34.59 -7.72
N SER A 88 5.63 -35.70 -7.34
CA SER A 88 5.67 -36.24 -5.98
C SER A 88 7.08 -36.71 -5.67
N HIS A 89 7.76 -36.06 -4.73
CA HIS A 89 9.05 -36.52 -4.23
C HIS A 89 8.82 -37.52 -3.07
N GLU A 90 9.22 -38.78 -3.28
CA GLU A 90 9.41 -39.83 -2.26
C GLU A 90 10.53 -39.48 -1.27
#